data_AF-A0A952YQ40-F1
#
_entry.id   AF-A0A952YQ40-F1
#
_cell.length_a   1.000
_cell.length_b   1.000
_cell.length_c   1.000
_cell.angle_alpha   90.00
_cell.angle_beta   90.00
_cell.angle_gamma   90.00
#
_symmetry.space_group_name_H-M   'P 1'
#
loop_
_entity.id
_entity.type
_entity.pdbx_description
1 polymer ?
#
loop_
_entity_poly.entity_id
_entity_poly.type
_entity_poly.pdbx_seq_one_letter_code
_entity_poly.pdbx_strand_id
1 'polypeptide(L)'
;MNDSAQAKSPAESPQGGLSRRHLVRAGLSAAPVVAGLKSNSVLAGDHTCIRPSSFSSLRAANMKVSYQRDIKTDYECRSHGYWKRHGDGLPADYKKNTKFISSETGFTANPGSAYTGKSLQDVLDMGGNQYNTALARHVVAAFLTAVAYQNDPSIVMLTKAQCKSIWQGQGSWQPFAGATWSYTDTMAYFDMVYGPAFL
;
A
#
# COMPACT_ATOMS: atom_id res chain seq x y z
N MET A 1 -67.50 13.15 45.67
CA MET A 1 -66.54 14.16 45.18
C MET A 1 -65.44 13.40 44.46
N ASN A 2 -65.33 13.67 43.16
CA ASN A 2 -64.58 12.89 42.17
C ASN A 2 -63.07 13.16 42.17
N ASP A 3 -62.38 12.10 41.75
CA ASP A 3 -61.22 11.98 40.86
C ASP A 3 -60.03 12.95 40.87
N SER A 4 -58.89 12.27 40.81
CA SER A 4 -57.56 12.73 40.43
C SER A 4 -57.47 13.18 38.96
N ALA A 5 -56.69 14.23 38.70
CA ALA A 5 -55.99 14.51 37.45
C ALA A 5 -55.11 15.77 37.68
N GLN A 6 -54.01 16.10 37.00
CA GLN A 6 -53.04 15.45 36.13
C GLN A 6 -52.04 16.59 35.78
N ALA A 7 -50.75 16.25 35.63
CA ALA A 7 -49.69 16.95 34.88
C ALA A 7 -49.35 18.43 35.19
N LYS A 8 -48.05 18.76 35.17
CA LYS A 8 -47.39 19.73 34.26
C LYS A 8 -46.08 20.21 34.89
N SER A 9 -44.95 19.83 34.28
CA SER A 9 -43.65 20.43 34.59
C SER A 9 -43.64 21.91 34.19
N PRO A 10 -42.89 22.73 34.93
CA PRO A 10 -42.18 23.83 34.29
C PRO A 10 -40.69 23.81 34.64
N ALA A 11 -39.91 24.28 33.68
CA ALA A 11 -38.47 24.49 33.75
C ALA A 11 -38.13 25.65 34.70
N GLU A 12 -36.99 25.56 35.39
CA GLU A 12 -36.24 26.74 35.82
C GLU A 12 -34.75 26.42 35.99
N SER A 13 -33.92 27.26 35.40
CA SER A 13 -32.50 27.47 35.68
C SER A 13 -32.32 28.98 35.60
N PRO A 14 -31.27 29.63 36.16
CA PRO A 14 -30.18 29.15 37.02
C PRO A 14 -29.89 30.14 38.20
N GLN A 15 -28.71 30.03 38.82
CA GLN A 15 -27.98 31.01 39.66
C GLN A 15 -28.25 30.88 41.17
N GLY A 16 -27.25 30.80 42.06
CA GLY A 16 -25.80 30.91 41.98
C GLY A 16 -25.28 31.05 43.42
N GLY A 17 -24.04 30.61 43.70
CA GLY A 17 -23.42 30.91 45.00
C GLY A 17 -22.34 29.97 45.50
N LEU A 18 -21.12 30.19 45.01
CA LEU A 18 -19.84 30.04 45.74
C LEU A 18 -19.53 28.67 46.39
N SER A 19 -18.80 27.82 45.65
CA SER A 19 -18.05 26.71 46.25
C SER A 19 -16.54 26.97 46.19
N ARG A 20 -15.91 26.96 47.38
CA ARG A 20 -14.48 27.18 47.62
C ARG A 20 -13.65 26.10 46.92
N ARG A 21 -12.74 26.54 46.04
CA ARG A 21 -11.73 25.71 45.40
C ARG A 21 -10.69 25.26 46.42
N HIS A 22 -10.71 23.99 46.78
CA HIS A 22 -9.55 23.28 47.32
C HIS A 22 -9.08 22.28 46.26
N LEU A 23 -8.20 22.74 45.37
CA LEU A 23 -7.45 21.86 44.48
C LEU A 23 -6.27 21.30 45.27
N VAL A 24 -6.38 20.04 45.69
CA VAL A 24 -5.27 19.30 46.28
C VAL A 24 -4.19 19.11 45.20
N ARG A 25 -3.05 19.74 45.43
CA ARG A 25 -1.84 19.66 44.60
C ARG A 25 -1.12 18.35 44.91
N ALA A 26 -1.47 17.28 44.18
CA ALA A 26 -0.69 16.04 44.20
C ALA A 26 0.49 16.17 43.22
N GLY A 27 1.71 16.22 43.77
CA GLY A 27 2.94 16.22 43.00
C GLY A 27 3.20 14.84 42.42
N LEU A 28 3.13 14.73 41.09
CA LEU A 28 3.75 13.63 40.36
C LEU A 28 4.96 14.22 39.62
N SER A 29 6.14 13.81 40.04
CA SER A 29 7.40 14.05 39.35
C SER A 29 7.30 13.50 37.93
N ALA A 30 7.04 14.39 36.97
CA ALA A 30 7.16 14.08 35.56
C ALA A 30 8.66 13.94 35.25
N ALA A 31 9.21 12.73 35.38
CA ALA A 31 10.50 12.41 34.81
C ALA A 31 10.33 12.43 33.28
N PRO A 32 11.01 13.31 32.53
CA PRO A 32 11.07 13.17 31.09
C PRO A 32 11.84 11.89 30.82
N VAL A 33 11.17 10.84 30.37
CA VAL A 33 11.85 9.71 29.73
C VAL A 33 12.36 10.26 28.41
N VAL A 34 13.59 10.78 28.42
CA VAL A 34 14.34 11.02 27.19
C VAL A 34 14.66 9.65 26.63
N ALA A 35 13.76 9.11 25.82
CA ALA A 35 14.03 7.95 25.01
C ALA A 35 15.15 8.32 24.02
N GLY A 36 16.37 7.90 24.34
CA GLY A 36 17.49 7.99 23.41
C GLY A 36 17.26 7.06 22.23
N LEU A 37 16.52 7.54 21.22
CA LEU A 37 16.38 6.87 19.92
C LEU A 37 17.69 7.01 19.16
N LYS A 38 18.65 6.14 19.48
CA LYS A 38 19.91 6.00 18.77
C LYS A 38 19.93 4.64 18.08
N SER A 39 19.65 4.65 16.79
CA SER A 39 20.45 4.05 15.71
C SER A 39 19.56 3.66 14.54
N ASN A 40 19.97 4.11 13.36
CA ASN A 40 19.30 3.94 12.09
C ASN A 40 19.92 2.74 11.37
N SER A 41 19.20 1.63 11.25
CA SER A 41 19.53 0.64 10.21
C SER A 41 18.90 1.11 8.91
N VAL A 42 19.76 1.47 7.95
CA VAL A 42 19.37 1.61 6.55
C VAL A 42 19.11 0.19 6.06
N LEU A 43 17.98 -0.03 5.38
CA LEU A 43 17.74 -1.28 4.65
C LEU A 43 18.82 -1.41 3.57
N ALA A 44 19.90 -2.10 3.92
CA ALA A 44 20.99 -2.43 3.00
C ALA A 44 20.59 -3.71 2.27
N GLY A 45 20.19 -3.56 1.01
CA GLY A 45 19.90 -4.68 0.14
C GLY A 45 19.23 -4.21 -1.13
N ASP A 46 19.88 -4.41 -2.27
CA ASP A 46 19.43 -3.97 -3.59
C ASP A 46 18.06 -4.53 -4.02
N HIS A 47 17.45 -5.46 -3.28
CA HIS A 47 16.10 -5.99 -3.54
C HIS A 47 15.39 -6.44 -2.25
N THR A 48 14.90 -5.50 -1.43
CA THR A 48 14.03 -5.85 -0.30
C THR A 48 12.57 -5.84 -0.71
N CYS A 49 11.97 -7.03 -0.88
CA CYS A 49 10.55 -7.18 -1.15
C CYS A 49 9.74 -6.84 0.11
N ILE A 50 9.28 -5.60 0.25
CA ILE A 50 8.51 -5.13 1.40
C ILE A 50 7.06 -4.85 1.01
N ARG A 51 6.12 -4.99 1.95
CA ARG A 51 4.72 -4.59 1.70
C ARG A 51 4.56 -3.07 1.58
N PRO A 52 3.51 -2.59 0.88
CA PRO A 52 3.21 -1.16 0.74
C PRO A 52 3.06 -0.41 2.07
N SER A 53 2.47 -1.04 3.10
CA SER A 53 2.34 -0.46 4.44
C SER A 53 3.70 -0.30 5.15
N SER A 54 4.60 -1.25 4.95
CA SER A 54 5.98 -1.19 5.46
C SER A 54 6.75 -0.08 4.75
N PHE A 55 6.60 0.05 3.43
CA PHE A 55 7.21 1.14 2.67
C PHE A 55 6.73 2.52 3.15
N SER A 56 5.42 2.72 3.35
CA SER A 56 4.92 4.01 3.86
C SER A 56 5.48 4.34 5.24
N SER A 57 5.57 3.34 6.13
CA SER A 57 6.14 3.52 7.47
C SER A 57 7.63 3.87 7.41
N LEU A 58 8.38 3.18 6.54
CA LEU A 58 9.79 3.43 6.32
C LEU A 58 10.04 4.80 5.73
N ARG A 59 9.26 5.20 4.71
CA ARG A 59 9.38 6.50 4.07
C ARG A 59 9.15 7.63 5.06
N ALA A 60 8.14 7.52 5.93
CA ALA A 60 7.92 8.48 7.01
C ALA A 60 9.09 8.54 8.00
N ALA A 61 9.81 7.43 8.19
CA ALA A 61 11.02 7.34 9.00
C ALA A 61 12.32 7.64 8.24
N ASN A 62 12.28 8.21 7.03
CA ASN A 62 13.46 8.43 6.17
C ASN A 62 14.24 7.14 5.84
N MET A 63 13.52 6.05 5.58
CA MET A 63 14.04 4.71 5.30
C MET A 63 14.87 4.10 6.45
N LYS A 64 14.64 4.58 7.67
CA LYS A 64 15.33 4.11 8.87
C LYS A 64 14.43 3.13 9.60
N VAL A 65 14.98 1.95 9.89
CA VAL A 65 14.32 0.99 10.78
C VAL A 65 14.71 1.34 12.21
N SER A 66 13.74 1.42 13.11
CA SER A 66 14.02 1.54 14.55
C SER A 66 14.64 0.24 15.06
N TYR A 67 15.62 0.34 15.95
CA TYR A 67 16.19 -0.80 16.67
C TYR A 67 15.07 -1.74 17.18
N GLN A 68 15.17 -3.04 16.88
CA GLN A 68 14.21 -4.12 17.20
C GLN A 68 12.88 -4.19 16.41
N ARG A 69 12.70 -3.46 15.31
CA ARG A 69 11.60 -3.78 14.38
C ARG A 69 12.08 -4.73 13.28
N ASP A 70 11.53 -5.94 13.27
CA ASP A 70 11.65 -6.84 12.13
C ASP A 70 10.62 -6.46 11.07
N ILE A 71 11.11 -6.11 9.88
CA ILE A 71 10.27 -5.91 8.70
C ILE A 71 10.30 -7.20 7.92
N LYS A 72 9.11 -7.72 7.60
CA LYS A 72 8.99 -8.91 6.75
C LYS A 72 9.46 -8.55 5.33
N THR A 73 10.62 -9.09 4.90
CA THR A 73 11.26 -8.84 3.60
C THR A 73 11.34 -10.09 2.70
N ASP A 74 10.85 -11.23 3.17
CA ASP A 74 10.80 -12.53 2.49
C ASP A 74 9.57 -12.69 1.59
N TYR A 75 8.92 -11.59 1.21
CA TYR A 75 7.87 -11.64 0.20
C TYR A 75 8.47 -12.00 -1.16
N GLU A 76 7.73 -12.75 -1.95
CA GLU A 76 8.11 -13.01 -3.33
C GLU A 76 7.84 -11.77 -4.16
N CYS A 77 8.92 -11.21 -4.71
CA CYS A 77 8.87 -10.15 -5.69
C CYS A 77 9.90 -10.47 -6.78
N ARG A 78 9.42 -10.55 -8.03
CA ARG A 78 10.27 -10.79 -9.20
C ARG A 78 10.08 -9.64 -10.17
N SER A 79 11.18 -9.08 -10.65
CA SER A 79 11.16 -7.92 -11.55
C SER A 79 10.64 -8.28 -12.94
N HIS A 80 10.29 -7.26 -13.73
CA HIS A 80 9.91 -7.46 -15.13
C HIS A 80 11.02 -8.12 -15.95
N GLY A 81 12.30 -7.83 -15.65
CA GLY A 81 13.45 -8.44 -16.32
C GLY A 81 13.62 -9.94 -16.04
N TYR A 82 13.19 -10.40 -14.86
CA TYR A 82 13.09 -11.83 -14.53
C TYR A 82 11.95 -12.46 -15.33
N TRP A 83 10.72 -11.92 -15.22
CA TRP A 83 9.55 -12.48 -15.89
C TRP A 83 9.61 -12.46 -17.40
N LYS A 84 10.42 -11.58 -18.00
CA LYS A 84 10.69 -11.59 -19.44
C LYS A 84 11.34 -12.90 -19.90
N ARG A 85 12.25 -13.46 -19.10
CA ARG A 85 13.05 -14.65 -19.43
C ARG A 85 12.54 -15.93 -18.76
N HIS A 86 11.82 -15.82 -17.66
CA HIS A 86 11.36 -16.95 -16.85
C HIS A 86 9.83 -17.13 -16.94
N GLY A 87 9.39 -18.36 -16.68
CA GLY A 87 7.98 -18.75 -16.62
C GLY A 87 7.68 -19.70 -15.46
N ASP A 88 8.57 -19.77 -14.47
CA ASP A 88 8.48 -20.72 -13.37
C ASP A 88 7.20 -20.46 -12.55
N GLY A 89 6.46 -21.54 -12.26
CA GLY A 89 5.18 -21.47 -11.55
C GLY A 89 3.99 -20.97 -12.39
N LEU A 90 4.19 -20.62 -13.66
CA LEU A 90 3.11 -20.23 -14.57
C LEU A 90 2.67 -21.44 -15.44
N PRO A 91 1.40 -21.46 -15.90
CA PRO A 91 1.00 -22.38 -16.97
C PRO A 91 1.84 -22.21 -18.24
N ALA A 92 1.91 -23.26 -19.06
CA ALA A 92 2.65 -23.22 -20.33
C ALA A 92 2.14 -22.10 -21.24
N ASP A 93 3.07 -21.33 -21.81
CA ASP A 93 2.82 -20.16 -22.68
C ASP A 93 1.86 -19.10 -22.12
N TYR A 94 1.63 -19.09 -20.80
CA TYR A 94 0.69 -18.17 -20.13
C TYR A 94 0.91 -16.71 -20.55
N LYS A 95 2.16 -16.24 -20.51
CA LYS A 95 2.50 -14.84 -20.84
C LYS A 95 2.18 -14.45 -22.28
N LYS A 96 2.27 -15.40 -23.22
CA LYS A 96 2.04 -15.15 -24.66
C LYS A 96 0.56 -15.24 -25.01
N ASN A 97 -0.16 -16.15 -24.35
CA ASN A 97 -1.57 -16.42 -24.63
C ASN A 97 -2.51 -15.47 -23.87
N THR A 98 -2.13 -15.04 -22.66
CA THR A 98 -2.94 -14.11 -21.87
C THR A 98 -2.72 -12.67 -22.35
N LYS A 99 -3.83 -12.01 -22.73
CA LYS A 99 -3.83 -10.60 -23.13
C LYS A 99 -3.76 -9.70 -21.90
N PHE A 100 -2.97 -8.63 -22.00
CA PHE A 100 -2.85 -7.66 -20.92
C PHE A 100 -4.20 -7.05 -20.58
N ILE A 101 -4.95 -6.57 -21.57
CA ILE A 101 -6.35 -6.16 -21.39
C ILE A 101 -7.25 -7.36 -21.67
N SER A 102 -7.72 -8.01 -20.61
CA SER A 102 -8.64 -9.15 -20.71
C SER A 102 -9.48 -9.31 -19.44
N SER A 103 -10.52 -10.13 -19.51
CA SER A 103 -11.28 -10.56 -18.34
C SER A 103 -10.43 -11.39 -17.37
N GLU A 104 -9.42 -12.10 -17.88
CA GLU A 104 -8.52 -12.95 -17.09
C GLU A 104 -7.60 -12.12 -16.18
N THR A 105 -6.97 -11.07 -16.74
CA THR A 105 -6.12 -10.15 -15.97
C THR A 105 -6.95 -9.13 -15.18
N GLY A 106 -8.14 -8.81 -15.67
CA GLY A 106 -9.01 -7.77 -15.11
C GLY A 106 -8.53 -6.35 -15.39
N PHE A 107 -7.46 -6.17 -16.17
CA PHE A 107 -6.97 -4.85 -16.58
C PHE A 107 -7.84 -4.31 -17.71
N THR A 108 -8.32 -3.07 -17.56
CA THR A 108 -9.25 -2.44 -18.52
C THR A 108 -8.76 -1.08 -19.03
N ALA A 109 -7.88 -0.39 -18.30
CA ALA A 109 -7.34 0.89 -18.74
C ALA A 109 -6.43 0.70 -19.98
N ASN A 110 -6.58 1.59 -20.97
CA ASN A 110 -5.82 1.53 -22.22
C ASN A 110 -5.35 2.94 -22.66
N PRO A 111 -4.37 3.54 -21.97
CA PRO A 111 -3.88 4.86 -22.32
C PRO A 111 -3.39 4.91 -23.77
N GLY A 112 -3.91 5.84 -24.57
CA GLY A 112 -3.55 6.00 -25.99
C GLY A 112 -3.81 4.78 -26.87
N SER A 113 -4.68 3.85 -26.44
CA SER A 113 -4.93 2.57 -27.13
C SER A 113 -3.69 1.68 -27.28
N ALA A 114 -2.61 1.97 -26.53
CA ALA A 114 -1.30 1.37 -26.73
C ALA A 114 -1.24 -0.12 -26.37
N TYR A 115 -2.21 -0.65 -25.62
CA TYR A 115 -2.18 -2.02 -25.11
C TYR A 115 -3.19 -2.96 -25.76
N THR A 116 -3.93 -2.49 -26.76
CA THR A 116 -4.90 -3.31 -27.49
C THR A 116 -4.22 -4.52 -28.13
N GLY A 117 -4.72 -5.72 -27.83
CA GLY A 117 -4.21 -6.97 -28.41
C GLY A 117 -2.85 -7.44 -27.90
N LYS A 118 -2.18 -6.67 -27.03
CA LYS A 118 -0.88 -7.04 -26.45
C LYS A 118 -1.02 -8.17 -25.43
N SER A 119 -0.13 -9.14 -25.51
CA SER A 119 0.05 -10.17 -24.49
C SER A 119 0.81 -9.63 -23.27
N LEU A 120 0.81 -10.37 -22.16
CA LEU A 120 1.65 -10.02 -21.00
C LEU A 120 3.13 -10.01 -21.37
N GLN A 121 3.56 -10.92 -22.24
CA GLN A 121 4.92 -10.96 -22.77
C GLN A 121 5.24 -9.69 -23.57
N ASP A 122 4.34 -9.25 -24.47
CA ASP A 122 4.54 -8.02 -25.24
C ASP A 122 4.73 -6.81 -24.33
N VAL A 123 3.93 -6.70 -23.26
CA VAL A 123 4.05 -5.60 -22.30
C VAL A 123 5.39 -5.62 -21.55
N LEU A 124 5.88 -6.80 -21.14
CA LEU A 124 7.20 -6.94 -20.52
C LEU A 124 8.34 -6.53 -21.47
N ASP A 125 8.15 -6.77 -22.77
CA ASP A 125 9.11 -6.47 -23.83
C ASP A 125 9.10 -5.02 -24.30
N MET A 126 8.07 -4.25 -23.96
CA MET A 126 8.02 -2.81 -24.24
C MET A 126 9.11 -2.06 -23.46
N GLY A 127 9.52 -0.91 -23.99
CA GLY A 127 10.52 -0.03 -23.38
C GLY A 127 10.02 1.42 -23.26
N GLY A 128 10.75 2.22 -22.49
CA GLY A 128 10.39 3.62 -22.22
C GLY A 128 9.17 3.77 -21.31
N ASN A 129 8.63 4.98 -21.24
CA ASN A 129 7.49 5.30 -20.38
C ASN A 129 6.33 6.01 -21.10
N GLN A 130 6.25 5.90 -22.42
CA GLN A 130 5.07 6.38 -23.15
C GLN A 130 3.84 5.57 -22.71
N TYR A 131 2.68 6.22 -22.56
CA TYR A 131 1.42 5.58 -22.17
C TYR A 131 1.50 4.75 -20.87
N ASN A 132 2.35 5.16 -19.93
CA ASN A 132 2.62 4.45 -18.67
C ASN A 132 3.24 3.05 -18.85
N THR A 133 4.03 2.85 -19.90
CA THR A 133 4.69 1.55 -20.18
C THR A 133 5.55 1.06 -19.00
N ALA A 134 6.26 1.96 -18.31
CA ALA A 134 7.06 1.57 -17.15
C ALA A 134 6.18 0.99 -16.03
N LEU A 135 5.07 1.67 -15.73
CA LEU A 135 4.08 1.19 -14.77
C LEU A 135 3.48 -0.15 -15.20
N ALA A 136 3.11 -0.28 -16.48
CA ALA A 136 2.53 -1.51 -17.01
C ALA A 136 3.48 -2.70 -16.82
N ARG A 137 4.79 -2.52 -17.07
CA ARG A 137 5.82 -3.54 -16.86
C ARG A 137 5.92 -3.97 -15.40
N HIS A 138 5.95 -3.03 -14.45
CA HIS A 138 5.96 -3.36 -13.01
C HIS A 138 4.68 -4.06 -12.56
N VAL A 139 3.52 -3.59 -13.03
CA VAL A 139 2.23 -4.19 -12.68
C VAL A 139 2.13 -5.60 -13.24
N VAL A 140 2.55 -5.85 -14.49
CA VAL A 140 2.58 -7.20 -15.06
C VAL A 140 3.53 -8.10 -14.28
N ALA A 141 4.72 -7.61 -13.91
CA ALA A 141 5.66 -8.37 -13.09
C ALA A 141 5.05 -8.78 -11.74
N ALA A 142 4.43 -7.83 -11.02
CA ALA A 142 3.73 -8.10 -9.77
C ALA A 142 2.56 -9.07 -9.96
N PHE A 143 1.79 -8.92 -11.03
CA PHE A 143 0.67 -9.80 -11.36
C PHE A 143 1.14 -11.22 -11.66
N LEU A 144 2.22 -11.40 -12.42
CA LEU A 144 2.79 -12.72 -12.73
C LEU A 144 3.33 -13.40 -11.47
N THR A 145 3.97 -12.66 -10.56
CA THR A 145 4.31 -13.20 -9.24
C THR A 145 3.05 -13.63 -8.48
N ALA A 146 1.99 -12.84 -8.50
CA ALA A 146 0.72 -13.24 -7.90
C ALA A 146 0.09 -14.46 -8.59
N VAL A 147 0.28 -14.68 -9.88
CA VAL A 147 -0.18 -15.91 -10.57
C VAL A 147 0.66 -17.11 -10.13
N ALA A 148 1.99 -17.00 -10.18
CA ALA A 148 2.90 -18.11 -9.90
C ALA A 148 2.79 -18.64 -8.47
N TYR A 149 2.49 -17.75 -7.51
CA TYR A 149 2.33 -18.09 -6.08
C TYR A 149 0.85 -18.11 -5.65
N GLN A 150 -0.06 -18.43 -6.57
CA GLN A 150 -1.49 -18.67 -6.28
C GLN A 150 -2.23 -17.51 -5.59
N ASN A 151 -1.70 -16.29 -5.72
CA ASN A 151 -2.23 -15.07 -5.13
C ASN A 151 -2.33 -15.12 -3.60
N ASP A 152 -1.46 -15.90 -2.93
CA ASP A 152 -1.43 -15.99 -1.47
C ASP A 152 -0.87 -14.69 -0.87
N PRO A 153 -1.69 -13.90 -0.14
CA PRO A 153 -1.26 -12.61 0.41
C PRO A 153 -0.13 -12.76 1.45
N SER A 154 0.08 -13.93 2.04
CA SER A 154 1.14 -14.18 3.01
C SER A 154 2.54 -14.30 2.38
N ILE A 155 2.59 -14.64 1.08
CA ILE A 155 3.80 -14.87 0.29
C ILE A 155 4.03 -13.72 -0.70
N VAL A 156 3.00 -13.27 -1.39
CA VAL A 156 3.16 -12.27 -2.46
C VAL A 156 3.15 -10.85 -1.91
N MET A 157 3.96 -9.99 -2.52
CA MET A 157 4.02 -8.57 -2.16
C MET A 157 2.72 -7.82 -2.52
N LEU A 158 2.18 -8.09 -3.72
CA LEU A 158 0.94 -7.51 -4.22
C LEU A 158 0.04 -8.61 -4.76
N THR A 159 -1.24 -8.56 -4.41
CA THR A 159 -2.26 -9.43 -4.95
C THR A 159 -2.70 -9.00 -6.35
N LYS A 160 -3.34 -9.90 -7.10
CA LYS A 160 -3.96 -9.61 -8.40
C LYS A 160 -4.94 -8.44 -8.33
N ALA A 161 -5.75 -8.37 -7.26
CA ALA A 161 -6.69 -7.28 -7.04
C ALA A 161 -6.00 -5.93 -6.86
N GLN A 162 -4.89 -5.89 -6.10
CA GLN A 162 -4.11 -4.66 -5.93
C GLN A 162 -3.45 -4.23 -7.25
N CYS A 163 -2.90 -5.18 -8.01
CA CYS A 163 -2.34 -4.90 -9.34
C CYS A 163 -3.39 -4.26 -10.26
N LYS A 164 -4.62 -4.80 -10.25
CA LYS A 164 -5.75 -4.25 -11.01
C LYS A 164 -6.07 -2.81 -10.59
N SER A 165 -6.19 -2.55 -9.29
CA SER A 165 -6.46 -1.20 -8.78
C SER A 165 -5.36 -0.20 -9.17
N ILE A 166 -4.09 -0.61 -9.06
CA ILE A 166 -2.94 0.21 -9.48
C ILE A 166 -3.04 0.58 -10.96
N TRP A 167 -3.30 -0.40 -11.83
CA TRP A 167 -3.40 -0.13 -13.26
C TRP A 167 -4.59 0.76 -13.63
N GLN A 168 -5.76 0.46 -13.06
CA GLN A 168 -6.98 1.23 -13.32
C GLN A 168 -6.86 2.68 -12.85
N GLY A 169 -6.22 2.91 -11.70
CA GLY A 169 -5.90 4.23 -11.20
C GLY A 169 -4.69 4.89 -11.86
N GLN A 170 -4.10 4.27 -12.90
CA GLN A 170 -2.88 4.73 -13.59
C GLN A 170 -1.75 5.07 -12.61
N GLY A 171 -1.55 4.22 -11.59
CA GLY A 171 -0.54 4.38 -10.55
C GLY A 171 -1.04 5.10 -9.30
N SER A 172 -2.23 5.71 -9.31
CA SER A 172 -2.88 6.24 -8.12
C SER A 172 -3.74 5.19 -7.44
N TRP A 173 -3.46 4.85 -6.19
CA TRP A 173 -4.21 3.81 -5.46
C TRP A 173 -4.09 3.92 -3.95
N GLN A 174 -4.91 3.14 -3.24
CA GLN A 174 -4.93 3.09 -1.78
C GLN A 174 -4.33 1.75 -1.30
N PRO A 175 -3.04 1.71 -0.89
CA PRO A 175 -2.40 0.48 -0.42
C PRO A 175 -2.94 -0.05 0.91
N PHE A 176 -3.41 0.86 1.77
CA PHE A 176 -4.04 0.55 3.06
C PHE A 176 -4.98 1.70 3.44
N ALA A 177 -5.92 1.42 4.36
CA ALA A 177 -6.91 2.39 4.78
C ALA A 177 -6.25 3.71 5.26
N GLY A 178 -6.75 4.83 4.78
CA GLY A 178 -6.27 6.17 5.14
C GLY A 178 -5.03 6.69 4.39
N ALA A 179 -4.39 5.90 3.51
CA ALA A 179 -3.29 6.39 2.66
C ALA A 179 -3.63 6.28 1.18
N THR A 180 -3.53 7.39 0.46
CA THR A 180 -3.61 7.41 -1.01
C THR A 180 -2.23 7.71 -1.56
N TRP A 181 -1.74 6.83 -2.43
CA TRP A 181 -0.50 7.02 -3.16
C TRP A 181 -0.78 7.62 -4.53
N SER A 182 0.04 8.59 -4.91
CA SER A 182 0.08 9.13 -6.27
C SER A 182 0.87 8.20 -7.21
N TYR A 183 0.82 8.48 -8.51
CA TYR A 183 1.67 7.80 -9.49
C TYR A 183 3.16 7.82 -9.10
N THR A 184 3.66 8.97 -8.64
CA THR A 184 5.06 9.15 -8.23
C THR A 184 5.41 8.25 -7.04
N ASP A 185 4.52 8.14 -6.06
CA ASP A 185 4.75 7.30 -4.87
C ASP A 185 4.77 5.81 -5.24
N THR A 186 3.87 5.40 -6.13
CA THR A 186 3.79 4.02 -6.63
C THR A 186 5.02 3.65 -7.46
N MET A 187 5.50 4.54 -8.33
CA MET A 187 6.73 4.32 -9.08
C MET A 187 7.94 4.25 -8.14
N ALA A 188 8.05 5.16 -7.16
CA ALA A 188 9.13 5.11 -6.17
C ALA A 188 9.14 3.80 -5.36
N TYR A 189 7.96 3.27 -5.04
CA TYR A 189 7.83 1.96 -4.41
C TYR A 189 8.29 0.83 -5.34
N PHE A 190 7.86 0.83 -6.60
CA PHE A 190 8.30 -0.18 -7.57
C PHE A 190 9.80 -0.11 -7.86
N ASP A 191 10.38 1.08 -7.95
CA ASP A 191 11.81 1.29 -8.14
C ASP A 191 12.61 0.75 -6.94
N MET A 192 12.10 0.89 -5.72
CA MET A 192 12.74 0.30 -4.53
C MET A 192 12.72 -1.23 -4.56
N VAL A 193 11.61 -1.83 -4.98
CA VAL A 193 11.42 -3.29 -4.93
C VAL A 193 12.10 -3.99 -6.11
N TYR A 194 11.84 -3.50 -7.32
CA TYR A 194 12.22 -4.15 -8.57
C TYR A 194 13.46 -3.54 -9.22
N GLY A 195 13.92 -2.40 -8.72
CA GLY A 195 14.89 -1.55 -9.41
C GLY A 195 14.22 -0.66 -10.46
N PRO A 196 14.97 0.29 -11.04
CA PRO A 196 14.45 1.26 -11.99
C PRO A 196 13.90 0.58 -13.26
N ALA A 197 12.70 1.00 -13.67
CA ALA A 197 11.98 0.46 -14.84
C ALA A 197 12.73 0.56 -16.18
N PHE A 198 13.73 1.45 -16.27
CA PHE A 198 14.39 1.84 -17.53
C PHE A 198 15.55 0.91 -17.94
N LEU A 199 15.85 -0.11 -17.13
CA LEU A 199 16.81 -1.17 -17.43
C LEU A 199 16.12 -2.42 -18.00
#